data_AF-A0A1Y3BID3-F1
#
_entry.id   AF-A0A1Y3BID3-F1
#
_cell.length_a   1.000
_cell.length_b   1.000
_cell.length_c   1.000
_cell.angle_alpha   90.00
_cell.angle_beta   90.00
_cell.angle_gamma   90.00
#
_symmetry.space_group_name_H-M   'P 1'
#
loop_
_entity.id
_entity.type
_entity.pdbx_description
1 polymer ?
#
loop_
_entity_poly.entity_id
_entity_poly.type
_entity_poly.pdbx_seq_one_letter_code
_entity_poly.pdbx_strand_id
1 'polypeptide(L)'
;MEERNSFIVFDNDYLHQTYGEEIVNRLRNLFLSFRYDWRNDVSILNLLSMMFLFYPERSNLIHREYITLQFQTYSHLLRKYLQEIRHMNEKFLDLALKMDMRFFGPLTLELYDLNYKKKLNC
;
A
#
# COMPACT_ATOMS: atom_id res chain seq x y z
N MET A 1 -29.54 5.57 25.61
CA MET A 1 -29.49 5.89 24.18
C MET A 1 -28.07 5.58 23.73
N GLU A 2 -27.84 4.38 23.21
CA GLU A 2 -26.54 3.97 22.68
C GLU A 2 -26.47 4.36 21.19
N GLU A 3 -25.58 5.28 20.84
CA GLU A 3 -25.21 5.54 19.46
C GLU A 3 -24.50 4.29 18.93
N ARG A 4 -25.21 3.48 18.14
CA ARG A 4 -24.57 2.50 17.27
C ARG A 4 -23.73 3.29 16.27
N ASN A 5 -22.42 3.29 16.47
CA ASN A 5 -21.44 3.56 15.42
C ASN A 5 -21.59 2.47 14.35
N SER A 6 -22.65 2.56 13.55
CA SER A 6 -22.76 1.79 12.32
C SER A 6 -21.74 2.37 11.37
N PHE A 7 -20.59 1.69 11.23
CA PHE A 7 -19.79 1.86 10.04
C PHE A 7 -20.73 1.66 8.85
N ILE A 8 -20.82 2.66 7.97
CA ILE A 8 -21.58 2.54 6.74
C ILE A 8 -20.81 1.54 5.88
N VAL A 9 -21.19 0.27 5.98
CA VAL A 9 -20.73 -0.76 5.06
C VAL A 9 -21.57 -0.57 3.80
N PHE A 10 -21.00 0.10 2.82
CA PHE A 10 -21.62 0.20 1.51
C PHE A 10 -21.59 -1.18 0.87
N ASP A 11 -22.77 -1.80 0.74
CA ASP A 11 -22.92 -3.05 0.01
C ASP A 11 -22.43 -2.86 -1.43
N ASN A 12 -21.87 -3.90 -2.03
CA ASN A 12 -21.39 -3.88 -3.40
C ASN A 12 -22.52 -3.51 -4.36
N ASP A 13 -23.71 -4.05 -4.11
CA ASP A 13 -24.94 -3.73 -4.86
C ASP A 13 -25.31 -2.25 -4.75
N TYR A 14 -25.13 -1.65 -3.56
CA TYR A 14 -25.36 -0.22 -3.34
C TYR A 14 -24.37 0.65 -4.11
N LEU A 15 -23.09 0.27 -4.17
CA LEU A 15 -22.07 1.01 -4.92
C LEU A 15 -22.35 0.98 -6.42
N HIS A 16 -22.71 -0.19 -6.95
CA HIS A 16 -23.07 -0.34 -8.36
C HIS A 16 -24.33 0.45 -8.73
N GLN A 17 -25.34 0.48 -7.85
CA GLN A 17 -26.56 1.27 -8.06
C GLN A 17 -26.32 2.79 -7.96
N THR A 18 -25.45 3.23 -7.05
CA THR A 18 -25.26 4.66 -6.76
C THR A 18 -24.30 5.34 -7.74
N TYR A 19 -23.22 4.67 -8.11
CA TYR A 19 -22.14 5.24 -8.93
C TYR A 19 -22.06 4.66 -10.34
N GLY A 20 -22.84 3.61 -10.62
CA GLY A 20 -22.82 2.92 -11.90
C GLY A 20 -21.63 1.96 -12.05
N GLU A 21 -21.79 1.00 -12.96
CA GLU A 21 -20.83 -0.07 -13.18
C GLU A 21 -19.46 0.44 -13.64
N GLU A 22 -19.42 1.49 -14.46
CA GLU A 22 -18.18 2.07 -14.99
C GLU A 22 -17.26 2.59 -13.87
N ILE A 23 -17.81 3.38 -12.93
CA ILE A 23 -17.03 3.97 -11.85
C ILE A 23 -16.51 2.89 -10.90
N VAL A 24 -17.36 1.92 -10.54
CA VAL A 24 -16.96 0.81 -9.67
C VAL A 24 -15.86 -0.03 -10.32
N ASN A 25 -15.97 -0.34 -11.61
CA ASN A 25 -14.93 -1.08 -12.34
C ASN A 25 -13.63 -0.28 -12.45
N ARG A 26 -13.68 1.04 -12.65
CA ARG A 26 -12.49 1.89 -12.66
C ARG A 26 -11.79 1.90 -11.30
N LEU A 27 -12.54 2.01 -10.20
CA LEU A 27 -11.98 1.95 -8.84
C LEU A 27 -11.38 0.56 -8.53
N ARG A 28 -12.06 -0.51 -8.96
CA ARG A 28 -11.55 -1.88 -8.82
C ARG A 28 -10.25 -2.07 -9.60
N ASN A 29 -10.20 -1.63 -10.86
CA ASN A 29 -9.00 -1.74 -11.70
C ASN A 29 -7.84 -0.90 -11.15
N LEU A 30 -8.13 0.29 -10.60
CA LEU A 30 -7.14 1.09 -9.90
C LEU A 30 -6.56 0.34 -8.70
N PHE A 31 -7.40 -0.25 -7.85
CA PHE A 31 -6.94 -1.04 -6.71
C PHE A 31 -6.11 -2.26 -7.16
N LEU A 32 -6.57 -2.98 -8.18
CA LEU A 32 -5.86 -4.12 -8.76
C LEU A 32 -4.57 -3.75 -9.50
N SER A 33 -4.36 -2.48 -9.85
CA SER A 33 -3.10 -2.02 -10.42
C SER A 33 -1.95 -1.96 -9.41
N PHE A 34 -2.26 -1.90 -8.10
CA PHE A 34 -1.23 -1.81 -7.06
C PHE A 34 -0.55 -3.15 -6.86
N ARG A 35 0.72 -3.16 -6.42
CA ARG A 35 1.43 -4.42 -6.19
C ARG A 35 0.71 -5.28 -5.14
N TYR A 36 0.76 -6.61 -5.31
CA TYR A 36 0.07 -7.54 -4.41
C TYR A 36 0.48 -7.37 -2.95
N ASP A 37 1.77 -7.18 -2.67
CA ASP A 37 2.29 -6.93 -1.32
C ASP A 37 1.71 -5.65 -0.71
N TRP A 38 1.56 -4.59 -1.52
CA TRP A 38 1.00 -3.31 -1.04
C TRP A 38 -0.50 -3.41 -0.72
N ARG A 39 -1.24 -4.22 -1.49
CA ARG A 39 -2.67 -4.45 -1.26
C ARG A 39 -2.97 -5.24 0.01
N ASN A 40 -1.99 -5.98 0.52
CA ASN A 40 -2.14 -6.78 1.73
C ASN A 40 -1.43 -6.15 2.94
N ASP A 41 -0.78 -5.01 2.75
CA ASP A 41 -0.15 -4.25 3.82
C ASP A 41 -1.12 -3.23 4.42
N VAL A 42 -1.58 -3.53 5.64
CA VAL A 42 -2.54 -2.69 6.37
C VAL A 42 -2.01 -1.27 6.58
N SER A 43 -0.70 -1.08 6.76
CA SER A 43 -0.11 0.24 6.96
C SER A 43 -0.19 1.07 5.68
N ILE A 44 0.13 0.46 4.54
CA ILE A 44 0.01 1.12 3.22
C ILE A 44 -1.45 1.49 2.95
N LEU A 45 -2.38 0.56 3.16
CA LEU A 45 -3.82 0.82 2.95
C LEU A 45 -4.35 1.94 3.85
N ASN A 46 -3.94 1.98 5.12
CA ASN A 46 -4.35 3.04 6.04
C ASN A 46 -3.80 4.40 5.63
N LEU A 47 -2.54 4.47 5.21
CA LEU A 47 -1.94 5.72 4.74
C LEU A 47 -2.60 6.23 3.46
N LEU A 48 -2.89 5.33 2.50
CA LEU A 48 -3.66 5.66 1.31
C LEU A 48 -5.07 6.16 1.66
N SER A 49 -5.74 5.51 2.61
CA SER A 49 -7.06 5.93 3.08
C SER A 49 -7.03 7.32 3.69
N MET A 50 -6.01 7.63 4.50
CA MET A 50 -5.80 8.99 5.03
C MET A 50 -5.54 10.01 3.92
N MET A 51 -4.71 9.66 2.92
CA MET A 51 -4.48 10.53 1.76
C MET A 51 -5.78 10.81 1.00
N PHE A 52 -6.63 9.81 0.77
CA PHE A 52 -7.94 10.02 0.14
C PHE A 52 -8.85 10.91 1.01
N LEU A 53 -8.88 10.67 2.32
CA LEU A 53 -9.68 11.45 3.27
C LEU A 53 -9.26 12.93 3.31
N PHE A 54 -7.97 13.21 3.17
CA PHE A 54 -7.41 14.56 3.18
C PHE A 54 -7.14 15.12 1.78
N TYR A 55 -7.74 14.58 0.72
CA TYR A 55 -7.51 15.08 -0.63
C TYR A 55 -7.89 16.58 -0.77
N PRO A 56 -6.96 17.46 -1.20
CA PRO A 56 -7.17 18.91 -1.14
C PRO A 56 -7.99 19.46 -2.32
N GLU A 57 -8.09 18.76 -3.45
CA GLU A 57 -8.80 19.28 -4.65
C GLU A 57 -10.33 19.08 -4.60
N ARG A 58 -10.91 19.03 -3.39
CA ARG A 58 -12.37 19.01 -3.22
C ARG A 58 -12.93 20.43 -3.28
N SER A 59 -14.13 20.56 -3.84
CA SER A 59 -14.88 21.82 -3.80
C SER A 59 -15.32 22.16 -2.37
N ASN A 60 -15.53 23.44 -2.08
CA ASN A 60 -16.10 23.94 -0.82
C ASN A 60 -15.29 23.63 0.46
N LEU A 61 -13.98 23.38 0.36
CA LEU A 61 -13.12 23.22 1.54
C LEU A 61 -12.90 24.55 2.25
N ILE A 62 -13.33 24.61 3.52
CA ILE A 62 -13.14 25.77 4.41
C ILE A 62 -11.68 25.89 4.86
N HIS A 63 -11.05 24.78 5.26
CA HIS A 63 -9.68 24.75 5.79
C HIS A 63 -8.69 24.09 4.81
N ARG A 64 -8.65 24.57 3.56
CA ARG A 64 -7.85 23.96 2.48
C ARG A 64 -6.38 23.79 2.85
N GLU A 65 -5.76 24.80 3.44
CA GLU A 65 -4.34 24.75 3.82
C GLU A 65 -4.03 23.62 4.81
N TYR A 66 -4.86 23.47 5.84
CA TYR A 66 -4.71 22.38 6.82
C TYR A 66 -4.90 21.01 6.17
N ILE A 67 -5.92 20.86 5.31
CA ILE A 67 -6.18 19.62 4.58
C ILE A 67 -5.00 19.27 3.66
N THR A 68 -4.46 20.25 2.93
CA THR A 68 -3.27 20.09 2.09
C THR A 68 -2.07 19.65 2.92
N LEU A 69 -1.84 20.26 4.09
CA LEU A 69 -0.75 19.87 4.98
C LEU A 69 -0.90 18.41 5.43
N GLN A 70 -2.09 18.01 5.89
CA GLN A 70 -2.34 16.61 6.28
C GLN A 70 -2.11 15.64 5.13
N PHE A 71 -2.61 15.95 3.93
CA PHE A 71 -2.36 15.15 2.73
C PHE A 71 -0.86 14.96 2.46
N GLN A 72 -0.09 16.05 2.52
CA GLN A 72 1.36 16.02 2.32
C GLN A 72 2.06 15.22 3.41
N THR A 73 1.65 15.34 4.67
CA THR A 73 2.18 14.56 5.79
C THR A 73 1.97 13.07 5.56
N TYR A 74 0.75 12.62 5.23
CA TYR A 74 0.48 11.19 4.98
C TYR A 74 1.19 10.68 3.73
N SER A 75 1.28 11.48 2.67
CA SER A 75 2.06 11.16 1.47
C SER A 75 3.56 10.99 1.79
N HIS A 76 4.12 11.86 2.63
CA HIS A 76 5.49 11.75 3.09
C HIS A 76 5.71 10.49 3.93
N LEU A 77 4.80 10.18 4.86
CA LEU A 77 4.85 8.98 5.68
C LEU A 77 4.80 7.71 4.84
N LEU A 78 3.92 7.63 3.85
CA LEU A 78 3.86 6.49 2.93
C LEU A 78 5.19 6.31 2.17
N ARG A 79 5.75 7.42 1.66
CA ARG A 79 7.06 7.38 0.99
C ARG A 79 8.15 6.86 1.93
N LYS A 80 8.20 7.32 3.18
CA LYS A 80 9.18 6.88 4.18
C LYS A 80 9.01 5.40 4.52
N TYR A 81 7.77 4.95 4.73
CA TYR A 81 7.47 3.57 5.01
C TYR A 81 7.95 2.62 3.89
N LEU A 82 7.65 2.97 2.64
CA LEU A 82 8.10 2.20 1.47
C LEU A 82 9.62 2.20 1.33
N GLN A 83 10.29 3.31 1.66
CA GLN A 83 11.75 3.39 1.68
C GLN A 83 12.37 2.47 2.73
N GLU A 84 11.81 2.41 3.94
CA GLU A 84 12.29 1.52 5.01
C GLU A 84 12.11 0.05 4.65
N ILE A 85 10.95 -0.35 4.10
CA ILE A 85 10.74 -1.72 3.60
C ILE A 85 11.80 -2.09 2.57
N ARG A 86 12.06 -1.19 1.61
CA ARG A 86 13.08 -1.41 0.59
C ARG A 86 14.47 -1.55 1.20
N HIS A 87 14.84 -0.67 2.12
CA HIS A 87 16.13 -0.69 2.81
C HIS A 87 16.34 -1.99 3.61
N MET A 88 15.31 -2.45 4.32
CA MET A 88 15.38 -3.73 5.04
C MET A 88 15.55 -4.92 4.08
N ASN A 89 14.84 -4.91 2.95
CA ASN A 89 14.97 -5.95 1.93
C ASN A 89 16.39 -5.97 1.31
N GLU A 90 16.97 -4.79 1.04
CA GLU A 90 18.33 -4.67 0.52
C GLU A 90 19.36 -5.18 1.54
N LYS A 91 19.23 -4.82 2.83
CA LYS A 91 20.08 -5.35 3.91
C LYS A 91 19.96 -6.86 4.09
N PHE A 92 18.74 -7.39 4.01
CA PHE A 92 18.50 -8.82 4.06
C PHE A 92 19.19 -9.53 2.90
N LEU A 93 19.07 -9.00 1.68
CA LEU A 93 19.76 -9.53 0.50
C LEU A 93 21.28 -9.56 0.69
N ASP A 94 21.88 -8.48 1.18
CA ASP A 94 23.32 -8.40 1.45
C ASP A 94 23.78 -9.45 2.48
N LEU A 95 22.98 -9.65 3.53
CA LEU A 95 23.24 -10.70 4.53
C LEU A 95 23.08 -12.09 3.91
N ALA A 96 22.00 -12.31 3.17
CA ALA A 96 21.67 -13.61 2.57
C ALA A 96 22.73 -14.05 1.55
N LEU A 97 23.30 -13.13 0.77
CA LEU A 97 24.38 -13.42 -0.17
C LEU A 97 25.68 -13.85 0.52
N LYS A 98 25.95 -13.35 1.74
CA LYS A 98 27.11 -13.73 2.57
C LYS A 98 26.91 -15.05 3.30
N MET A 99 25.67 -15.50 3.44
CA MET A 99 25.33 -16.76 4.12
C MET A 99 25.44 -17.98 3.19
N ASP A 100 25.50 -19.16 3.80
CA ASP A 100 25.40 -20.43 3.08
C ASP A 100 23.95 -20.66 2.62
N MET A 101 23.80 -20.94 1.33
CA MET A 101 22.49 -21.05 0.67
C MET A 101 21.67 -22.25 1.13
N ARG A 102 22.33 -23.26 1.74
CA ARG A 102 21.68 -24.47 2.26
C ARG A 102 20.71 -24.20 3.40
N PHE A 103 20.80 -23.03 4.04
CA PHE A 103 19.91 -22.62 5.13
C PHE A 103 18.64 -21.89 4.66
N PHE A 104 18.51 -21.58 3.37
CA PHE A 104 17.32 -20.93 2.83
C PHE A 104 16.37 -21.97 2.23
N GLY A 105 15.08 -21.83 2.52
CA GLY A 105 14.04 -22.64 1.89
C GLY A 105 13.90 -22.31 0.39
N PRO A 106 13.34 -23.25 -0.41
CA PRO A 106 13.23 -23.09 -1.87
C PRO A 106 12.45 -21.83 -2.26
N LEU A 107 11.38 -21.50 -1.53
CA LEU A 107 10.59 -20.29 -1.79
C LEU A 107 11.39 -19.00 -1.57
N THR A 108 12.26 -18.95 -0.54
CA THR A 108 13.10 -17.77 -0.28
C THR A 108 14.16 -17.59 -1.36
N LEU A 109 14.74 -18.70 -1.84
CA LEU A 109 15.70 -18.68 -2.94
C LEU A 109 15.08 -18.15 -4.23
N GLU A 110 13.84 -18.56 -4.52
CA GLU A 110 13.06 -18.12 -5.68
C GLU A 110 12.63 -16.66 -5.56
N LEU A 111 11.97 -16.27 -4.47
CA LEU A 111 11.43 -14.91 -4.29
C LEU A 111 12.48 -13.80 -4.42
N TYR A 112 13.72 -14.09 -4.03
CA TYR A 112 14.82 -13.13 -4.04
C TYR A 112 15.84 -13.38 -5.15
N ASP A 113 15.62 -14.39 -6.00
CA ASP A 113 16.56 -14.85 -7.05
C ASP A 113 17.99 -15.06 -6.52
N LEU A 114 18.12 -15.59 -5.30
CA LEU A 114 19.40 -15.62 -4.57
C LEU A 114 20.46 -16.43 -5.33
N ASN A 115 20.07 -17.58 -5.90
CA ASN A 115 20.96 -18.46 -6.67
C ASN A 115 21.60 -17.76 -7.87
N TYR A 116 20.82 -16.92 -8.56
CA TYR A 116 21.32 -16.13 -9.69
C TYR A 116 22.24 -15.01 -9.21
N LYS A 117 21.82 -14.25 -8.18
CA LYS A 117 22.58 -13.13 -7.63
C LYS A 117 23.92 -13.55 -7.00
N LYS A 118 24.01 -14.73 -6.39
CA LYS A 118 25.30 -15.23 -5.85
C LYS A 118 26.28 -15.60 -6.96
N LYS A 119 25.80 -16.20 -8.06
CA LYS A 119 26.65 -16.50 -9.23
C LYS A 119 27.22 -15.25 -9.90
N LEU A 120 26.52 -14.12 -9.85
CA LEU A 120 27.02 -12.84 -10.39
C LEU A 120 28.03 -12.14 -9.47
N ASN A 121 28.02 -12.47 -8.18
CA ASN A 121 28.87 -11.84 -7.15
C ASN A 121 30.06 -12.73 -6.73
N CYS A 122 30.25 -13.88 -7.38
CA CYS A 122 31.41 -14.76 -7.25
C CYS A 122 32.24 -14.69 -8.53
#